data_AF-A0A7S2BYD1-F1
#
_entry.id   AF-A0A7S2BYD1-F1
#
_cell.length_a   1.000
_cell.length_b   1.000
_cell.length_c   1.000
_cell.angle_alpha   90.00
_cell.angle_beta   90.00
_cell.angle_gamma   90.00
#
_symmetry.space_group_name_H-M   'P 1'
#
loop_
_entity.id
_entity.type
_entity.pdbx_description
1 polymer ?
#
loop_
_entity_poly.entity_id
_entity_poly.type
_entity_poly.pdbx_seq_one_letter_code
_entity_poly.pdbx_strand_id
1 'polypeptide(L)'
;GLFLQRLFRLTDNSNRAKFDNIVIVTHGLTMRLCLMRYLAWDIKDFERVWNPSNAEMWVMTKNSRGQYVLDDHTQIRYGKHGKGVMPERMRKVNTIKDDRWLDRLREDQWKMGMSSMVRYGTSTYGTT
;
A
#
# COMPACT_ATOMS: atom_id res chain seq x y z
N GLY A 1 -6.65 15.30 7.44
CA GLY A 1 -6.00 14.01 7.12
C GLY A 1 -4.99 13.69 8.20
N LEU A 2 -5.13 12.56 8.91
CA LEU A 2 -4.72 12.61 10.34
C LEU A 2 -3.72 11.55 10.83
N PHE A 3 -3.63 10.34 10.27
CA PHE A 3 -2.70 9.33 10.80
C PHE A 3 -1.51 9.03 9.87
N LEU A 4 -1.75 8.41 8.70
CA LEU A 4 -0.66 7.96 7.80
C LEU A 4 0.24 9.10 7.31
N GLN A 5 -0.33 10.29 7.07
CA GLN A 5 0.44 11.47 6.67
C GLN A 5 1.35 11.97 7.80
N ARG A 6 0.87 11.96 9.04
CA ARG A 6 1.67 12.37 10.20
C ARG A 6 2.75 11.34 10.49
N LEU A 7 2.41 10.05 10.43
CA LEU A 7 3.34 8.94 10.59
C LEU A 7 4.49 9.05 9.58
N PHE A 8 4.18 9.17 8.29
CA PHE A 8 5.19 9.34 7.22
C PHE A 8 6.12 10.54 7.46
N ARG A 9 5.55 11.68 7.85
CA ARG A 9 6.35 12.86 8.16
C ARG A 9 7.23 12.66 9.41
N LEU A 10 6.73 11.99 10.43
CA LEU A 10 7.48 11.74 11.67
C LEU A 10 8.63 10.74 11.45
N THR A 11 8.42 9.71 10.62
CA THR A 11 9.46 8.74 10.31
C THR A 11 10.58 9.32 9.45
N ASP A 12 10.29 10.24 8.52
CA ASP A 12 11.30 10.83 7.63
C ASP A 12 11.76 12.23 8.01
N ASN A 13 11.36 12.74 9.19
CA ASN A 13 11.89 13.99 9.71
C ASN A 13 13.34 13.79 10.19
N SER A 14 14.28 14.51 9.58
CA SER A 14 15.70 14.52 9.95
C SER A 14 15.97 15.13 11.33
N ASN A 15 15.02 15.87 11.89
CA ASN A 15 15.12 16.52 13.19
C ASN A 15 14.50 15.67 14.33
N ARG A 16 14.29 14.37 14.11
CA ARG A 16 13.73 13.44 15.11
C ARG A 16 14.77 13.04 16.16
N ALA A 17 14.32 12.74 17.39
CA ALA A 17 15.17 12.12 18.40
C ALA A 17 15.79 10.81 17.89
N LYS A 18 17.05 10.61 18.31
CA LYS A 18 18.14 9.72 17.86
C LYS A 18 17.86 8.20 17.85
N PHE A 19 16.68 7.75 17.43
CA PHE A 19 16.34 6.32 17.37
C PHE A 19 16.49 5.80 15.94
N ASP A 20 17.27 4.74 15.77
CA ASP A 20 17.55 4.15 14.45
C ASP A 20 16.34 3.36 13.92
N ASN A 21 15.59 2.71 14.81
CA ASN A 21 14.48 1.83 14.48
C ASN A 21 13.14 2.35 15.03
N ILE A 22 12.06 2.15 14.27
CA ILE A 22 10.69 2.51 14.67
C ILE A 22 9.82 1.26 14.60
N VAL A 23 9.06 1.02 15.68
CA VAL A 23 8.05 -0.04 15.72
C VAL A 23 6.66 0.59 15.64
N ILE A 24 5.84 0.09 14.72
CA ILE A 24 4.45 0.56 14.52
C ILE A 24 3.52 -0.62 14.79
N VAL A 25 2.70 -0.53 15.84
CA VAL A 25 1.68 -1.54 16.17
C VAL A 25 0.34 -1.05 15.64
N THR A 26 -0.28 -1.83 14.74
CA THR A 26 -1.55 -1.45 14.11
C THR A 26 -2.29 -2.66 13.53
N HIS A 27 -3.39 -2.42 12.83
CA HIS A 27 -4.21 -3.45 12.18
C HIS A 27 -3.70 -3.79 10.77
N GLY A 28 -4.05 -4.98 10.28
CA GLY A 28 -3.55 -5.49 9.01
C GLY A 28 -3.83 -4.61 7.79
N LEU A 29 -5.00 -3.97 7.72
CA LEU A 29 -5.31 -3.01 6.64
C LEU A 29 -4.38 -1.79 6.70
N THR A 30 -4.13 -1.25 7.90
CA THR A 30 -3.23 -0.12 8.08
C THR A 30 -1.78 -0.49 7.71
N MET A 31 -1.32 -1.70 8.04
CA MET A 31 0.02 -2.18 7.63
C MET A 31 0.17 -2.19 6.11
N ARG A 32 -0.84 -2.67 5.38
CA ARG A 32 -0.85 -2.66 3.91
C ARG A 32 -0.84 -1.24 3.34
N LEU A 33 -1.62 -0.33 3.93
CA LEU A 33 -1.65 1.08 3.52
C LEU A 33 -0.32 1.78 3.81
N CYS A 34 0.37 1.43 4.90
CA CYS A 34 1.73 1.88 5.16
C CYS A 34 2.67 1.45 4.03
N LEU A 35 2.74 0.15 3.71
CA LEU A 35 3.63 -0.32 2.63
C LEU A 35 3.28 0.30 1.28
N MET A 36 2.00 0.40 0.94
CA MET A 36 1.55 1.09 -0.27
C MET A 36 2.06 2.53 -0.32
N ARG A 37 2.04 3.24 0.82
CA ARG A 37 2.52 4.62 0.92
C ARG A 37 4.05 4.72 0.78
N TYR A 38 4.80 3.89 1.49
CA TYR A 38 6.28 3.97 1.51
C TYR A 38 6.93 3.44 0.24
N LEU A 39 6.35 2.39 -0.36
CA LEU A 39 6.89 1.74 -1.56
C LEU A 39 6.20 2.23 -2.84
N ALA A 40 5.23 3.14 -2.71
CA ALA A 40 4.47 3.74 -3.80
C ALA A 40 3.76 2.71 -4.70
N TRP A 41 3.19 1.68 -4.09
CA TRP A 41 2.40 0.67 -4.83
C TRP A 41 1.18 1.31 -5.50
N ASP A 42 0.81 0.77 -6.66
CA ASP A 42 -0.48 1.07 -7.26
C ASP A 42 -1.61 0.26 -6.60
N ILE A 43 -2.85 0.56 -6.98
CA ILE A 43 -4.03 -0.12 -6.41
C ILE A 43 -4.00 -1.62 -6.77
N LYS A 44 -3.63 -1.98 -8.01
CA LYS A 44 -3.64 -3.37 -8.49
C LYS A 44 -2.67 -4.24 -7.71
N ASP A 45 -1.54 -3.67 -7.35
CA ASP A 45 -0.52 -4.28 -6.49
C ASP A 45 -1.02 -4.42 -5.05
N PHE A 46 -1.59 -3.34 -4.50
CA PHE A 46 -2.15 -3.33 -3.15
C PHE A 46 -3.25 -4.39 -2.98
N GLU A 47 -4.15 -4.53 -3.95
CA GLU A 47 -5.26 -5.51 -3.94
C GLU A 47 -4.77 -6.95 -3.91
N ARG A 48 -3.58 -7.23 -4.43
CA ARG A 48 -2.98 -8.57 -4.44
C ARG A 48 -2.28 -8.93 -3.14
N VAL A 49 -2.05 -7.97 -2.24
CA VAL A 49 -1.42 -8.21 -0.95
C VAL A 49 -2.49 -8.59 0.07
N TRP A 50 -2.32 -9.72 0.74
CA TRP A 50 -3.23 -10.16 1.79
C TRP A 50 -2.99 -9.40 3.09
N ASN A 51 -4.00 -9.36 3.94
CA ASN A 51 -3.78 -8.90 5.31
C ASN A 51 -2.77 -9.84 6.01
N PRO A 52 -1.88 -9.29 6.84
CA PRO A 52 -1.02 -10.09 7.71
C PRO A 52 -1.86 -10.99 8.63
N SER A 53 -1.28 -12.11 9.06
CA SER A 53 -1.81 -12.92 10.14
C SER A 53 -1.69 -12.19 11.48
N ASN A 54 -2.38 -12.70 12.50
CA ASN A 54 -2.27 -12.15 13.84
C ASN A 54 -0.81 -12.15 14.32
N ALA A 55 -0.36 -10.99 14.81
CA ALA A 55 1.01 -10.74 15.26
C ALA A 55 2.12 -10.95 14.21
N GLU A 56 1.78 -10.99 12.91
CA GLU A 56 2.78 -11.05 11.84
C GLU A 56 3.55 -9.72 11.75
N MET A 57 4.87 -9.81 11.57
CA MET A 57 5.76 -8.65 11.51
C MET A 57 6.24 -8.41 10.07
N TRP A 58 6.14 -7.17 9.62
CA TRP A 58 6.67 -6.72 8.33
C TRP A 58 7.74 -5.65 8.57
N VAL A 59 8.90 -5.82 7.93
CA VAL A 59 10.07 -4.98 8.15
C VAL A 59 10.43 -4.26 6.86
N MET A 60 10.69 -2.96 6.97
CA MET A 60 11.34 -2.17 5.93
C MET A 60 12.68 -1.66 6.45
N THR A 61 13.71 -1.75 5.62
CA THR A 61 15.05 -1.24 5.92
C THR A 61 15.39 -0.10 4.98
N LYS A 62 16.26 0.83 5.41
CA LYS A 62 16.81 1.86 4.53
C LYS A 62 18.08 1.33 3.88
N ASN A 63 18.16 1.39 2.55
CA ASN A 63 19.38 1.10 1.83
C ASN A 63 20.41 2.24 1.97
N SER A 64 21.59 2.08 1.37
CA SER A 64 22.66 3.10 1.37
C SER A 64 22.27 4.45 0.74
N ARG A 65 21.17 4.49 -0.03
CA ARG A 65 20.60 5.71 -0.63
C ARG A 65 19.48 6.32 0.23
N GLY A 66 19.23 5.79 1.42
CA GLY A 66 18.17 6.25 2.33
C GLY A 66 16.75 5.85 1.91
N GLN A 67 16.59 4.98 0.91
CA GLN A 67 15.29 4.54 0.42
C GLN A 67 14.82 3.30 1.17
N TYR A 68 13.53 3.24 1.50
CA TYR A 68 12.95 2.06 2.11
C TYR A 68 12.85 0.89 1.12
N VAL A 69 13.25 -0.28 1.58
CA VAL A 69 13.07 -1.55 0.88
C VAL A 69 12.45 -2.57 1.83
N LEU A 70 11.65 -3.48 1.29
CA LEU A 70 11.10 -4.57 2.09
C LEU A 70 12.20 -5.57 2.43
N ASP A 71 12.28 -5.95 3.70
CA ASP A 71 13.23 -6.94 4.17
C ASP A 71 12.87 -8.35 3.68
N ASP A 72 13.88 -9.17 3.36
CA ASP A 72 13.69 -10.50 2.81
C ASP A 72 13.02 -11.48 3.79
N HIS A 73 13.15 -11.25 5.10
CA HIS A 73 12.50 -12.08 6.11
C HIS A 73 10.99 -11.80 6.23
N THR A 74 10.49 -10.73 5.64
CA THR A 74 9.08 -10.35 5.70
C THR A 74 8.20 -11.32 4.91
N GLN A 75 7.24 -11.96 5.61
CA GLN A 75 6.38 -13.02 5.07
C GLN A 75 5.09 -12.50 4.39
N ILE A 76 5.21 -11.50 3.52
CA ILE A 76 4.03 -10.94 2.82
C ILE A 76 3.41 -11.98 1.89
N ARG A 77 2.16 -12.31 2.18
CA ARG A 77 1.30 -13.11 1.29
C ARG A 77 0.80 -12.27 0.12
N TYR A 78 1.03 -12.78 -1.10
CA TYR A 78 0.71 -12.08 -2.35
C TYR A 78 -0.09 -12.97 -3.30
N GLY A 79 -0.90 -12.37 -4.17
CA GLY A 79 -1.59 -13.04 -5.28
C GLY A 79 -2.72 -13.97 -4.85
N LYS A 80 -3.10 -14.90 -5.74
CA LYS A 80 -4.23 -15.82 -5.51
C LYS A 80 -3.93 -16.73 -4.31
N HIS A 81 -4.84 -16.75 -3.34
CA HIS A 81 -4.72 -17.50 -2.07
C HIS A 81 -3.44 -17.21 -1.25
N GLY A 82 -2.77 -16.07 -1.50
CA GLY A 82 -1.57 -15.67 -0.76
C GLY A 82 -0.31 -16.47 -1.10
N LYS A 83 -0.32 -17.25 -2.20
CA LYS A 83 0.79 -18.12 -2.63
C LYS A 83 1.56 -17.62 -3.85
N GLY A 84 1.24 -16.42 -4.34
CA GLY A 84 1.94 -15.79 -5.46
C GLY A 84 3.30 -15.24 -5.07
N VAL A 85 4.19 -15.14 -6.05
CA VAL A 85 5.49 -14.47 -5.87
C VAL A 85 5.31 -12.96 -6.00
N MET A 86 5.69 -12.23 -4.95
CA MET A 86 5.67 -10.77 -4.97
C MET A 86 6.73 -10.24 -5.95
N PRO A 87 6.36 -9.42 -6.95
CA PRO A 87 7.31 -8.85 -7.89
C PRO A 87 8.39 -8.01 -7.21
N GLU A 88 9.63 -8.11 -7.69
CA GLU A 88 10.78 -7.38 -7.14
C GLU A 88 10.56 -5.85 -7.12
N ARG A 89 9.89 -5.32 -8.14
CA ARG A 89 9.54 -3.89 -8.22
C ARG A 89 8.64 -3.41 -7.08
N MET A 90 7.90 -4.30 -6.41
CA MET A 90 7.09 -3.95 -5.25
C MET A 90 7.90 -3.96 -3.95
N ARG A 91 9.11 -4.54 -3.92
CA ARG A 91 9.96 -4.58 -2.72
C ARG A 91 10.79 -3.31 -2.53
N LYS A 92 10.77 -2.41 -3.50
CA LYS A 92 11.55 -1.16 -3.50
C LYS A 92 10.63 0.01 -3.79
N VAL A 93 11.02 1.22 -3.38
CA VAL A 93 10.30 2.44 -3.75
C VAL A 93 10.19 2.52 -5.27
N ASN A 94 8.96 2.63 -5.79
CA ASN A 94 8.76 2.91 -7.19
C ASN A 94 9.23 4.34 -7.48
N THR A 95 10.39 4.48 -8.12
CA THR A 95 11.07 5.75 -8.42
C THR A 95 10.25 6.70 -9.29
N ILE A 96 9.24 6.17 -9.96
CA ILE A 96 8.20 6.97 -10.60
C ILE A 96 7.12 7.14 -9.54
N LYS A 97 7.03 8.29 -8.87
CA LYS A 97 5.77 8.95 -8.47
C LYS A 97 6.05 10.18 -7.59
N ASP A 98 6.28 11.28 -8.33
CA ASP A 98 5.81 12.64 -8.07
C ASP A 98 4.66 12.72 -7.04
N ASP A 99 4.72 13.73 -6.16
CA ASP A 99 3.91 13.97 -4.95
C ASP A 99 2.37 13.97 -5.17
N ARG A 100 1.92 13.88 -6.42
CA ARG A 100 0.52 13.77 -6.88
C ARG A 100 -0.08 12.35 -6.79
N TRP A 101 0.43 11.49 -5.91
CA TRP A 101 -0.05 10.11 -5.75
C TRP A 101 -1.46 10.01 -5.17
N LEU A 102 -1.87 10.98 -4.32
CA LEU A 102 -3.25 11.09 -3.85
C LEU A 102 -4.21 11.40 -5.00
N ASP A 103 -3.77 12.21 -5.97
CA ASP A 103 -4.59 12.61 -7.10
C ASP A 103 -4.87 11.41 -8.01
N ARG A 104 -3.84 10.58 -8.26
CA ARG A 104 -4.01 9.31 -9.00
C ARG A 104 -4.90 8.31 -8.26
N LEU A 105 -4.79 8.20 -6.93
CA LEU A 105 -5.71 7.34 -6.16
C LEU A 105 -7.15 7.82 -6.30
N ARG A 106 -7.40 9.13 -6.23
CA ARG A 106 -8.74 9.69 -6.46
C ARG A 106 -9.24 9.41 -7.87
N GLU A 107 -8.38 9.54 -8.87
CA GLU A 107 -8.71 9.29 -10.28
C GLU A 107 -8.99 7.81 -10.57
N ASP A 108 -8.21 6.89 -10.01
CA ASP A 108 -8.41 5.45 -10.16
C ASP A 108 -9.67 4.98 -9.40
N GLN A 109 -9.93 5.50 -8.19
CA GLN A 109 -11.19 5.25 -7.47
C GLN A 109 -12.40 5.78 -8.25
N TRP A 110 -12.29 6.94 -8.91
CA TRP A 110 -13.33 7.48 -9.79
C TRP A 110 -13.60 6.56 -10.99
N LYS A 111 -12.54 6.09 -11.68
CA LYS A 111 -12.67 5.15 -12.81
C LYS A 111 -13.28 3.81 -12.39
N MET A 112 -12.96 3.31 -11.21
CA MET A 112 -13.56 2.09 -10.66
C MET A 112 -15.03 2.28 -10.28
N GLY A 113 -15.41 3.43 -9.70
CA GLY A 113 -16.80 3.77 -9.39
C GLY A 113 -17.69 3.88 -10.63
N MET A 114 -17.17 4.39 -11.74
CA MET A 114 -17.88 4.40 -13.02
C MET A 114 -18.00 2.99 -13.63
N SER A 115 -16.98 2.14 -13.48
CA SER A 115 -17.00 0.77 -14.02
C SER A 115 -17.92 -0.17 -13.24
N SER A 116 -18.06 0.02 -11.93
CA SER A 116 -19.04 -0.71 -11.11
C SER A 116 -20.47 -0.21 -11.32
N MET A 117 -20.67 1.09 -11.58
CA MET A 117 -22.00 1.67 -11.85
C MET A 117 -22.54 1.29 -13.25
N VAL A 118 -21.67 1.10 -14.25
CA VAL A 118 -22.07 0.57 -15.57
C VAL A 118 -22.45 -0.92 -15.51
N ARG A 119 -21.89 -1.70 -14.57
CA ARG A 119 -22.21 -3.14 -14.43
C ARG A 119 -23.52 -3.43 -13.69
N TYR A 120 -24.11 -2.46 -12.99
CA TYR A 120 -25.38 -2.64 -12.27
C TYR A 120 -26.58 -1.92 -12.92
N GLY A 121 -26.42 -1.39 -14.14
CA GLY A 121 -27.40 -0.51 -14.76
C GLY A 121 -27.92 -0.95 -16.14
N THR A 122 -28.21 -2.23 -16.37
CA THR A 122 -29.11 -2.67 -17.47
C THR A 122 -29.74 -4.03 -17.15
N SER A 123 -30.64 -4.07 -16.15
CA SER A 123 -31.69 -5.09 -16.11
C SER A 123 -32.98 -4.43 -16.57
N THR A 124 -33.25 -4.54 -17.86
CA THR A 124 -34.53 -4.20 -18.47
C THR A 124 -35.65 -5.01 -17.82
N TYR A 125 -36.59 -4.35 -17.16
CA TYR A 125 -37.91 -4.92 -16.92
C TYR A 125 -38.62 -5.00 -18.27
N GLY A 126 -38.72 -6.22 -18.79
CA GLY A 126 -39.60 -6.58 -19.89
C GLY A 126 -41.06 -6.62 -19.44
N THR A 127 -41.90 -6.18 -20.35
CA THR A 127 -43.35 -6.13 -20.41
C THR A 127 -44.08 -7.34 -19.79
N THR A 128 -45.15 -7.08 -19.04
CA THR A 128 -46.49 -7.62 -19.36
C THR A 128 -47.55 -6.65 -18.84
#